data_AF-A0A2V6U2S4-F1
#
_entry.id   AF-A0A2V6U2S4-F1
#
_cell.length_a   1.000
_cell.length_b   1.000
_cell.length_c   1.000
_cell.angle_alpha   90.00
_cell.angle_beta   90.00
_cell.angle_gamma   90.00
#
_symmetry.space_group_name_H-M   'P 1'
#
loop_
_entity.id
_entity.type
_entity.pdbx_description
1 polymer ?
#
loop_
_entity_poly.entity_id
_entity_poly.type
_entity_poly.pdbx_seq_one_letter_code
_entity_poly.pdbx_strand_id
1 'polypeptide(L)'
;KFREKFAVSIFYEGMEPTPPDYAAIREKVIRLPDRRAAKPHAYVLPIGPAGAGKSTLDRHLLGTDPEKHRFPATATVKTTIYDTEIIIDDGRFEAVATFLPRDQVRDLIEDCVLAAARARVESSDPHEPARKLLEHTEERFRLRYIVGDLPAQPHAAPLEEFDDPVLAPDDNDGAIDDSQREQWAEALREHVTAIADLAAETWTRIGPAASESTREQWDAAMEAFELGLREDDRFLDIVDDLERDIARRFDPYMAEMQCTRDRWPVLWHFKHADEDEFMKTLKAFTSVSSARWGTLLTPIVSGLRVRGPFRPAWYQGDDLPRWVILDTEGLGHDPATATAVPTDITRKYDMVDVILLVDSAKHAMTHAATAAALRNIASSGHAPKLTICFTHFDLIDANNLRTVGARIDRLLTSVDNVVANIGKSPAGRDAELALRRLLPKRVFFFGHLDKRLDGKSEASKVGRGPIHGVGVGSARGAHCGAFAAEAEAQSLSRLPRQASWVRGPGGRSGLPSAVVSPARLRGSCRLPQGEAADSQGVNAAASEPLGRPVPRADARRGPHRVPPGAVAVIPEPPHRVDRQR
;
A
#
# COMPACT_ATOMS: atom_id res chain seq x y z
N LYS A 1 42.02 -23.71 11.70
CA LYS A 1 40.72 -23.06 12.00
C LYS A 1 40.23 -22.10 10.91
N PHE A 2 41.01 -21.09 10.50
CA PHE A 2 40.53 -20.09 9.51
C PHE A 2 40.30 -20.68 8.10
N ARG A 3 41.19 -21.56 7.61
CA ARG A 3 41.01 -22.25 6.32
C ARG A 3 39.85 -23.25 6.30
N GLU A 4 39.58 -23.99 7.38
CA GLU A 4 38.44 -24.92 7.41
C GLU A 4 37.11 -24.18 7.29
N LYS A 5 36.93 -23.02 7.94
CA LYS A 5 35.69 -22.24 7.80
C LYS A 5 35.45 -21.78 6.35
N PHE A 6 36.51 -21.44 5.62
CA PHE A 6 36.42 -21.03 4.22
C PHE A 6 36.18 -22.21 3.27
N ALA A 7 36.78 -23.38 3.55
CA ALA A 7 36.49 -24.61 2.81
C ALA A 7 35.04 -25.07 3.05
N VAL A 8 34.55 -24.99 4.29
CA VAL A 8 33.16 -25.31 4.65
C VAL A 8 32.19 -24.32 4.01
N SER A 9 32.46 -23.01 3.99
CA SER A 9 31.53 -22.06 3.35
C SER A 9 31.34 -22.35 1.85
N ILE A 10 32.38 -22.77 1.13
CA ILE A 10 32.26 -23.16 -0.30
C ILE A 10 31.35 -24.37 -0.49
N PHE A 11 31.26 -25.29 0.48
CA PHE A 11 30.35 -26.45 0.40
C PHE A 11 28.91 -26.15 0.81
N TYR A 12 28.63 -25.03 1.48
CA TYR A 12 27.28 -24.65 1.93
C TYR A 12 26.75 -23.35 1.29
N GLU A 13 27.56 -22.60 0.53
CA GLU A 13 27.09 -21.58 -0.41
C GLU A 13 26.18 -22.24 -1.45
N GLY A 14 24.87 -21.95 -1.36
CA GLY A 14 23.86 -22.44 -2.31
C GLY A 14 23.09 -23.71 -1.91
N MET A 15 23.38 -24.37 -0.77
CA MET A 15 22.58 -25.56 -0.35
C MET A 15 21.20 -25.22 0.24
N GLU A 16 21.03 -24.00 0.77
CA GLU A 16 19.74 -23.39 1.08
C GLU A 16 19.95 -21.86 1.04
N PRO A 17 19.42 -21.12 0.05
CA PRO A 17 19.59 -19.68 -0.03
C PRO A 17 18.74 -18.98 1.05
N THR A 18 19.32 -18.80 2.25
CA THR A 18 18.75 -17.88 3.25
C THR A 18 18.71 -16.49 2.62
N PRO A 19 17.53 -15.88 2.41
CA PRO A 19 17.42 -14.64 1.66
C PRO A 19 18.24 -13.54 2.34
N PRO A 20 19.04 -12.75 1.60
CA PRO A 20 19.85 -11.68 2.17
C PRO A 20 19.03 -10.72 3.04
N ASP A 21 19.60 -10.26 4.15
CA ASP A 21 19.00 -9.19 4.96
C ASP A 21 19.10 -7.86 4.19
N TYR A 22 18.13 -7.64 3.30
CA TYR A 22 18.04 -6.46 2.45
C TYR A 22 17.94 -5.17 3.26
N ALA A 23 17.29 -5.20 4.42
CA ALA A 23 17.23 -4.05 5.32
C ALA A 23 18.63 -3.70 5.87
N ALA A 24 19.40 -4.70 6.31
CA ALA A 24 20.80 -4.51 6.72
C ALA A 24 21.76 -4.21 5.57
N ILE A 25 21.40 -4.48 4.31
CA ILE A 25 22.12 -3.97 3.13
C ILE A 25 21.83 -2.47 2.95
N ARG A 26 20.56 -2.05 2.92
CA ARG A 26 20.18 -0.63 2.78
C ARG A 26 20.70 0.24 3.93
N GLU A 27 20.69 -0.29 5.17
CA GLU A 27 21.22 0.36 6.38
C GLU A 27 22.73 0.67 6.30
N LYS A 28 23.52 -0.07 5.51
CA LYS A 28 24.95 0.25 5.30
C LYS A 28 25.15 1.51 4.46
N VAL A 29 24.15 1.89 3.65
CA VAL A 29 24.21 2.98 2.67
C VAL A 29 23.47 4.22 3.17
N ILE A 30 22.16 4.09 3.41
CA ILE A 30 21.31 5.13 4.01
C ILE A 30 20.84 4.59 5.35
N ARG A 31 21.38 5.11 6.46
CA ARG A 31 20.97 4.69 7.80
C ARG A 31 19.59 5.22 8.17
N LEU A 32 18.85 4.43 8.95
CA LEU A 32 17.63 4.91 9.61
C LEU A 32 17.99 5.93 10.71
N PRO A 33 17.29 7.09 10.79
CA PRO A 33 17.58 8.11 11.82
C PRO A 33 17.40 7.59 13.24
N ASP A 34 18.36 7.83 14.13
CA ASP A 34 18.25 7.42 15.54
C ASP A 34 17.06 8.12 16.22
N ARG A 35 16.13 7.31 16.74
CA ARG A 35 14.96 7.73 17.53
C ARG A 35 15.34 8.43 18.84
N ARG A 36 16.62 8.41 19.22
CA ARG A 36 17.21 9.10 20.39
C ARG A 36 18.02 10.35 20.02
N ALA A 37 18.09 10.73 18.74
CA ALA A 37 18.75 11.95 18.29
C ALA A 37 18.10 13.22 18.89
N ALA A 38 18.86 14.31 18.98
CA ALA A 38 18.38 15.58 19.55
C ALA A 38 17.23 16.24 18.77
N LYS A 39 17.14 15.98 17.45
CA LYS A 39 15.93 16.16 16.63
C LYS A 39 15.46 14.76 16.18
N PRO A 40 14.62 14.06 16.97
CA PRO A 40 14.19 12.70 16.62
C PRO A 40 13.18 12.73 15.47
N HIS A 41 13.22 11.72 14.60
CA HIS A 41 12.20 11.54 13.57
C HIS A 41 11.05 10.69 14.13
N ALA A 42 9.80 11.00 13.75
CA ALA A 42 8.64 10.19 14.10
C ALA A 42 8.46 9.06 13.07
N TYR A 43 8.46 7.82 13.54
CA TYR A 43 8.29 6.63 12.71
C TYR A 43 6.80 6.29 12.55
N VAL A 44 6.35 6.19 11.30
CA VAL A 44 4.96 5.91 10.92
C VAL A 44 4.91 4.60 10.14
N LEU A 45 4.00 3.70 10.52
CA LEU A 45 3.71 2.46 9.80
C LEU A 45 2.30 2.50 9.20
N PRO A 46 2.14 2.89 7.92
CA PRO A 46 0.91 2.65 7.16
C PRO A 46 0.59 1.15 7.11
N ILE A 47 -0.61 0.79 7.56
CA ILE A 47 -1.18 -0.55 7.43
C ILE A 47 -2.61 -0.44 6.92
N GLY A 48 -3.10 -1.45 6.21
CA GLY A 48 -4.42 -1.44 5.62
C GLY A 48 -4.49 -2.36 4.40
N PRO A 49 -5.71 -2.77 3.98
CA PRO A 49 -5.87 -3.66 2.84
C PRO A 49 -5.37 -3.04 1.51
N ALA A 50 -5.26 -3.87 0.47
CA ALA A 50 -5.10 -3.37 -0.90
C ALA A 50 -6.28 -2.44 -1.27
N GLY A 51 -6.04 -1.44 -2.13
CA GLY A 51 -7.06 -0.44 -2.49
C GLY A 51 -7.45 0.55 -1.38
N ALA A 52 -6.94 0.42 -0.15
CA ALA A 52 -7.25 1.35 0.95
C ALA A 52 -6.70 2.78 0.76
N GLY A 53 -5.85 3.02 -0.26
CA GLY A 53 -5.27 4.34 -0.53
C GLY A 53 -4.06 4.72 0.33
N LYS A 54 -3.29 3.73 0.86
CA LYS A 54 -2.04 3.96 1.62
C LYS A 54 -1.06 4.85 0.85
N SER A 55 -0.55 4.35 -0.27
CA SER A 55 0.41 5.03 -1.15
C SER A 55 -0.10 6.41 -1.62
N THR A 56 -1.41 6.57 -1.78
CA THR A 56 -2.06 7.86 -2.11
C THR A 56 -2.01 8.84 -0.93
N LEU A 57 -2.21 8.38 0.31
CA LEU A 57 -2.03 9.19 1.52
C LEU A 57 -0.55 9.54 1.74
N ASP A 58 0.36 8.60 1.49
CA ASP A 58 1.80 8.81 1.64
C ASP A 58 2.32 9.90 0.67
N ARG A 59 1.81 9.98 -0.57
CA ARG A 59 2.07 11.14 -1.46
C ARG A 59 1.77 12.49 -0.80
N HIS A 60 0.68 12.60 -0.05
CA HIS A 60 0.31 13.83 0.68
C HIS A 60 1.11 14.04 1.96
N LEU A 61 1.74 13.01 2.51
CA LEU A 61 2.72 13.11 3.60
C LEU A 61 4.10 13.53 3.09
N LEU A 62 4.44 13.29 1.82
CA LEU A 62 5.69 13.75 1.19
C LEU A 62 5.55 15.11 0.50
N GLY A 63 4.38 15.41 -0.09
CA GLY A 63 4.18 16.59 -0.94
C GLY A 63 4.47 16.37 -2.43
N THR A 64 4.88 15.16 -2.79
CA THR A 64 5.13 14.69 -4.17
C THR A 64 3.92 14.90 -5.06
N ASP A 65 4.16 15.30 -6.31
CA ASP A 65 3.11 15.60 -7.26
C ASP A 65 2.35 14.33 -7.74
N PRO A 66 1.01 14.22 -7.53
CA PRO A 66 0.23 13.09 -8.02
C PRO A 66 0.18 12.98 -9.55
N GLU A 67 0.43 14.06 -10.30
CA GLU A 67 0.41 14.04 -11.77
C GLU A 67 1.79 13.73 -12.37
N LYS A 68 2.84 14.41 -11.91
CA LYS A 68 4.21 14.35 -12.47
C LYS A 68 5.12 13.31 -11.79
N HIS A 69 5.19 13.33 -10.46
CA HIS A 69 6.13 12.48 -9.71
C HIS A 69 5.58 11.07 -9.53
N ARG A 70 4.28 10.93 -9.22
CA ARG A 70 3.57 9.66 -9.03
C ARG A 70 4.21 8.70 -8.01
N PHE A 71 5.08 9.19 -7.12
CA PHE A 71 5.78 8.40 -6.09
C PHE A 71 5.23 8.65 -4.67
N PRO A 72 4.90 7.63 -3.87
CA PRO A 72 4.87 6.20 -4.22
C PRO A 72 3.79 5.88 -5.25
N ALA A 73 3.92 4.76 -5.96
CA ALA A 73 3.01 4.39 -7.04
C ALA A 73 1.60 4.04 -6.54
N THR A 74 0.60 4.35 -7.38
CA THR A 74 -0.83 4.09 -7.12
C THR A 74 -1.47 3.45 -8.35
N ALA A 75 -2.17 2.35 -8.14
CA ALA A 75 -3.03 1.71 -9.13
C ALA A 75 -4.19 1.02 -8.39
N THR A 76 -5.18 0.55 -9.14
CA THR A 76 -6.23 -0.36 -8.64
C THR A 76 -5.66 -1.74 -8.30
N VAL A 77 -4.64 -2.18 -9.03
CA VAL A 77 -3.84 -3.40 -8.81
C VAL A 77 -2.78 -3.16 -7.71
N LYS A 78 -2.36 -4.22 -7.00
CA LYS A 78 -1.35 -4.18 -5.92
C LYS A 78 -0.06 -3.45 -6.36
N THR A 79 0.27 -2.32 -5.71
CA THR A 79 1.48 -1.51 -6.00
C THR A 79 2.65 -1.80 -5.06
N THR A 80 2.48 -1.64 -3.75
CA THR A 80 3.53 -1.93 -2.75
C THR A 80 3.69 -3.44 -2.56
N ILE A 81 4.61 -4.04 -3.34
CA ILE A 81 4.98 -5.47 -3.29
C ILE A 81 6.27 -5.74 -2.48
N TYR A 82 7.00 -4.69 -2.08
CA TYR A 82 8.21 -4.75 -1.27
C TYR A 82 8.22 -3.63 -0.20
N ASP A 83 9.02 -3.79 0.84
CA ASP A 83 9.17 -2.78 1.91
C ASP A 83 9.76 -1.47 1.36
N THR A 84 9.07 -0.35 1.61
CA THR A 84 9.49 0.98 1.16
C THR A 84 9.67 1.93 2.35
N GLU A 85 10.90 2.40 2.53
CA GLU A 85 11.33 3.17 3.71
C GLU A 85 11.66 4.61 3.30
N ILE A 86 10.79 5.58 3.65
CA ILE A 86 10.90 6.96 3.17
C ILE A 86 11.25 7.89 4.33
N ILE A 87 12.41 8.54 4.23
CA ILE A 87 13.00 9.41 5.25
C ILE A 87 12.89 10.87 4.79
N ILE A 88 12.16 11.70 5.54
CA ILE A 88 12.11 13.14 5.32
C ILE A 88 13.21 13.80 6.18
N ASP A 89 14.26 14.28 5.53
CA ASP A 89 15.46 14.85 6.16
C ASP A 89 16.16 15.87 5.23
N ASP A 90 17.02 16.72 5.78
CA ASP A 90 17.68 17.79 5.02
C ASP A 90 18.73 17.26 4.03
N GLY A 91 18.89 17.96 2.90
CA GLY A 91 20.02 17.78 1.99
C GLY A 91 19.61 17.49 0.56
N ARG A 92 20.18 16.42 -0.01
CA ARG A 92 19.92 15.95 -1.38
C ARG A 92 18.98 14.75 -1.37
N PHE A 93 18.30 14.52 -2.48
CA PHE A 93 17.58 13.28 -2.70
C PHE A 93 18.56 12.12 -2.89
N GLU A 94 18.27 10.99 -2.24
CA GLU A 94 19.11 9.80 -2.20
C GLU A 94 18.22 8.55 -2.16
N ALA A 95 18.47 7.58 -3.03
CA ALA A 95 17.75 6.30 -3.05
C ALA A 95 18.72 5.13 -3.00
N VAL A 96 18.34 4.08 -2.29
CA VAL A 96 18.99 2.78 -2.33
C VAL A 96 17.95 1.67 -2.50
N ALA A 97 18.07 0.91 -3.59
CA ALA A 97 17.20 -0.23 -3.90
C ALA A 97 18.02 -1.53 -3.82
N THR A 98 17.45 -2.57 -3.22
CA THR A 98 17.98 -3.93 -3.25
C THR A 98 17.19 -4.78 -4.23
N PHE A 99 17.84 -5.78 -4.83
CA PHE A 99 17.21 -6.69 -5.80
C PHE A 99 17.07 -8.11 -5.26
N LEU A 100 16.28 -8.93 -5.94
CA LEU A 100 16.21 -10.38 -5.73
C LEU A 100 17.49 -11.07 -6.24
N PRO A 101 17.90 -12.22 -5.67
CA PRO A 101 19.02 -13.02 -6.15
C PRO A 101 18.72 -13.61 -7.54
N ARG A 102 19.77 -13.95 -8.29
CA ARG A 102 19.64 -14.43 -9.67
C ARG A 102 18.89 -15.75 -9.76
N ASP A 103 19.23 -16.67 -8.85
CA ASP A 103 18.55 -17.93 -8.58
C ASP A 103 17.04 -17.72 -8.35
N GLN A 104 16.67 -16.87 -7.39
CA GLN A 104 15.25 -16.60 -7.12
C GLN A 104 14.49 -15.95 -8.31
N VAL A 105 15.16 -15.12 -9.11
CA VAL A 105 14.54 -14.56 -10.34
C VAL A 105 14.40 -15.63 -11.42
N ARG A 106 15.34 -16.59 -11.50
CA ARG A 106 15.23 -17.74 -12.40
C ARG A 106 14.05 -18.64 -12.02
N ASP A 107 13.92 -19.00 -10.74
CA ASP A 107 12.79 -19.81 -10.24
C ASP A 107 11.44 -19.20 -10.65
N LEU A 108 11.32 -17.87 -10.52
CA LEU A 108 10.13 -17.10 -10.92
C LEU A 108 9.89 -17.04 -12.44
N ILE A 109 10.94 -17.13 -13.27
CA ILE A 109 10.81 -17.30 -14.72
C ILE A 109 10.32 -18.73 -15.03
N GLU A 110 10.92 -19.75 -14.42
CA GLU A 110 10.56 -21.15 -14.63
C GLU A 110 9.08 -21.40 -14.29
N ASP A 111 8.59 -20.91 -13.14
CA ASP A 111 7.16 -20.98 -12.78
C ASP A 111 6.25 -20.23 -13.76
N CYS A 112 6.66 -19.06 -14.27
CA CYS A 112 5.92 -18.32 -15.29
C CYS A 112 5.87 -19.06 -16.64
N VAL A 113 6.96 -19.70 -17.07
CA VAL A 113 7.03 -20.51 -18.30
C VAL A 113 6.16 -21.76 -18.16
N LEU A 114 6.19 -22.44 -17.01
CA LEU A 114 5.34 -23.61 -16.73
C LEU A 114 3.85 -23.23 -16.68
N ALA A 115 3.50 -22.11 -16.05
CA ALA A 115 2.12 -21.62 -16.02
C ALA A 115 1.59 -21.31 -17.44
N ALA A 116 2.43 -20.81 -18.34
CA ALA A 116 2.11 -20.60 -19.74
C ALA A 116 1.97 -21.92 -20.53
N ALA A 117 2.89 -22.88 -20.31
CA ALA A 117 2.83 -24.20 -20.92
C ALA A 117 1.60 -25.01 -20.47
N ARG A 118 1.23 -24.95 -19.19
CA ARG A 118 -0.04 -25.50 -18.66
C ARG A 118 -1.24 -24.86 -19.35
N ALA A 119 -1.31 -23.53 -19.41
CA ALA A 119 -2.41 -22.83 -20.06
C ALA A 119 -2.60 -23.21 -21.53
N ARG A 120 -1.51 -23.50 -22.25
CA ARG A 120 -1.55 -23.96 -23.65
C ARG A 120 -2.24 -25.32 -23.83
N VAL A 121 -2.27 -26.14 -22.78
CA VAL A 121 -2.91 -27.46 -22.73
C VAL A 121 -4.32 -27.39 -22.11
N GLU A 122 -4.47 -26.64 -21.02
CA GLU A 122 -5.70 -26.53 -20.23
C GLU A 122 -6.75 -25.61 -20.87
N SER A 123 -6.34 -24.65 -21.72
CA SER A 123 -7.22 -23.65 -22.34
C SER A 123 -7.28 -23.77 -23.86
N SER A 124 -8.45 -23.45 -24.42
CA SER A 124 -8.65 -23.21 -25.86
C SER A 124 -8.49 -21.75 -26.28
N ASP A 125 -8.26 -20.83 -25.33
CA ASP A 125 -7.98 -19.42 -25.60
C ASP A 125 -6.47 -19.24 -25.92
N PRO A 126 -6.09 -18.79 -27.13
CA PRO A 126 -4.69 -18.59 -27.50
C PRO A 126 -3.99 -17.46 -26.72
N HIS A 127 -4.71 -16.61 -25.99
CA HIS A 127 -4.13 -15.52 -25.18
C HIS A 127 -3.75 -15.96 -23.76
N GLU A 128 -4.33 -17.04 -23.24
CA GLU A 128 -4.10 -17.50 -21.87
C GLU A 128 -2.61 -17.85 -21.58
N PRO A 129 -1.84 -18.48 -22.49
CA PRO A 129 -0.40 -18.71 -22.28
C PRO A 129 0.39 -17.41 -22.07
N ALA A 130 0.18 -16.40 -22.93
CA ALA A 130 0.83 -15.11 -22.77
C ALA A 130 0.43 -14.42 -21.46
N ARG A 131 -0.86 -14.48 -21.11
CA ARG A 131 -1.39 -13.90 -19.86
C ARG A 131 -0.75 -14.52 -18.61
N LYS A 132 -0.46 -15.84 -18.64
CA LYS A 132 0.21 -16.57 -17.56
C LYS A 132 1.71 -16.31 -17.50
N LEU A 133 2.39 -16.24 -18.65
CA LEU A 133 3.82 -15.88 -18.71
C LEU A 133 4.07 -14.49 -18.10
N LEU A 134 3.19 -13.54 -18.37
CA LEU A 134 3.39 -12.12 -18.06
C LEU A 134 3.03 -11.72 -16.61
N GLU A 135 2.30 -12.56 -15.88
CA GLU A 135 1.80 -12.27 -14.55
C GLU A 135 1.73 -13.53 -13.68
N HIS A 136 2.71 -13.66 -12.77
CA HIS A 136 2.84 -14.79 -11.87
C HIS A 136 1.63 -14.94 -10.93
N THR A 137 1.33 -16.17 -10.51
CA THR A 137 0.14 -16.52 -9.71
C THR A 137 0.03 -15.76 -8.37
N GLU A 138 1.15 -15.34 -7.76
CA GLU A 138 1.13 -14.50 -6.55
C GLU A 138 0.80 -13.01 -6.81
N GLU A 139 0.73 -12.59 -8.08
CA GLU A 139 0.62 -11.19 -8.55
C GLU A 139 1.80 -10.28 -8.16
N ARG A 140 2.86 -10.79 -7.51
CA ARG A 140 4.05 -10.01 -7.14
C ARG A 140 5.05 -9.88 -8.29
N PHE A 141 5.41 -10.99 -8.93
CA PHE A 141 6.29 -11.00 -10.10
C PHE A 141 5.47 -10.79 -11.38
N ARG A 142 5.49 -9.56 -11.90
CA ARG A 142 4.82 -9.18 -13.16
C ARG A 142 5.85 -9.00 -14.26
N LEU A 143 6.20 -10.09 -14.94
CA LEU A 143 7.19 -10.10 -16.00
C LEU A 143 6.92 -9.02 -17.07
N ARG A 144 5.64 -8.71 -17.35
CA ARG A 144 5.25 -7.61 -18.27
C ARG A 144 5.89 -6.25 -17.99
N TYR A 145 6.17 -5.93 -16.72
CA TYR A 145 6.79 -4.66 -16.36
C TYR A 145 8.24 -4.59 -16.89
N ILE A 146 8.94 -5.73 -16.96
CA ILE A 146 10.35 -5.85 -17.32
C ILE A 146 10.52 -6.11 -18.83
N VAL A 147 9.78 -7.06 -19.41
CA VAL A 147 9.98 -7.46 -20.82
C VAL A 147 9.17 -6.64 -21.82
N GLY A 148 7.98 -6.16 -21.43
CA GLY A 148 6.99 -5.55 -22.32
C GLY A 148 5.64 -6.27 -22.21
N ASP A 149 4.67 -5.87 -23.02
CA ASP A 149 3.35 -6.52 -23.09
C ASP A 149 2.92 -6.66 -24.55
N LEU A 150 2.00 -7.59 -24.82
CA LEU A 150 1.48 -7.81 -26.16
C LEU A 150 0.34 -6.84 -26.47
N PRO A 151 0.24 -6.29 -27.70
CA PRO A 151 -0.85 -5.40 -28.07
C PRO A 151 -2.20 -6.15 -28.02
N ALA A 152 -3.16 -5.58 -27.28
CA ALA A 152 -4.50 -6.14 -27.17
C ALA A 152 -5.22 -6.20 -28.54
N GLN A 153 -6.07 -7.21 -28.74
CA GLN A 153 -6.80 -7.32 -30.01
C GLN A 153 -7.78 -6.13 -30.23
N PRO A 154 -8.03 -5.72 -31.50
CA PRO A 154 -8.94 -4.61 -31.83
C PRO A 154 -10.41 -4.76 -31.39
N HIS A 155 -10.78 -5.91 -30.82
CA HIS A 155 -12.13 -6.17 -30.28
C HIS A 155 -12.31 -5.73 -28.83
N ALA A 156 -11.27 -5.27 -28.16
CA ALA A 156 -11.41 -4.44 -26.96
C ALA A 156 -11.98 -3.07 -27.37
N ALA A 157 -13.30 -2.94 -27.37
CA ALA A 157 -13.94 -1.64 -27.40
C ALA A 157 -13.39 -0.78 -26.24
N PRO A 158 -13.18 0.53 -26.42
CA PRO A 158 -12.80 1.40 -25.32
C PRO A 158 -13.78 1.20 -24.17
N LEU A 159 -13.27 0.87 -22.99
CA LEU A 159 -14.10 0.77 -21.80
C LEU A 159 -14.80 2.11 -21.59
N GLU A 160 -16.12 2.11 -21.43
CA GLU A 160 -16.84 3.30 -20.96
C GLU A 160 -16.16 3.77 -19.67
N GLU A 161 -15.95 5.09 -19.53
CA GLU A 161 -15.13 5.66 -18.46
C GLU A 161 -15.66 5.26 -17.08
N PHE A 162 -15.00 4.28 -16.44
CA PHE A 162 -15.24 3.97 -15.04
C PHE A 162 -14.84 5.18 -14.18
N ASP A 163 -15.66 5.52 -13.18
CA ASP A 163 -15.47 6.67 -12.26
C ASP A 163 -14.16 6.65 -11.42
N ASP A 164 -13.33 5.60 -11.52
CA ASP A 164 -11.98 5.61 -10.96
C ASP A 164 -11.04 6.33 -11.95
N PRO A 165 -10.33 7.40 -11.54
CA PRO A 165 -9.59 8.25 -12.47
C PRO A 165 -8.42 7.50 -13.14
N VAL A 166 -8.60 7.21 -14.43
CA VAL A 166 -7.49 6.86 -15.33
C VAL A 166 -6.57 8.07 -15.41
N LEU A 167 -5.54 8.10 -14.56
CA LEU A 167 -4.51 9.13 -14.58
C LEU A 167 -3.91 9.17 -15.99
N ALA A 168 -4.23 10.23 -16.73
CA ALA A 168 -3.78 10.42 -18.11
C ALA A 168 -2.28 10.12 -18.24
N PRO A 169 -1.82 9.55 -19.37
CA PRO A 169 -0.39 9.33 -19.60
C PRO A 169 0.36 10.64 -19.33
N ASP A 170 1.32 10.59 -18.42
CA ASP A 170 2.22 11.71 -18.19
C ASP A 170 3.18 11.75 -19.37
N ASP A 171 3.12 12.82 -20.18
CA ASP A 171 4.00 13.03 -21.34
C ASP A 171 5.50 12.97 -20.96
N ASN A 172 5.80 13.16 -19.68
CA ASN A 172 7.13 13.10 -19.07
C ASN A 172 7.39 11.80 -18.28
N ASP A 173 6.53 10.78 -18.39
CA ASP A 173 6.69 9.49 -17.71
C ASP A 173 7.83 8.65 -18.30
N GLY A 174 8.53 9.15 -19.32
CA GLY A 174 9.50 8.35 -20.09
C GLY A 174 8.81 7.21 -20.84
N ALA A 175 7.68 7.52 -21.48
CA ALA A 175 6.94 6.58 -22.30
C ALA A 175 7.84 6.04 -23.42
N ILE A 176 7.80 4.72 -23.60
CA ILE A 176 8.57 4.03 -24.65
C ILE A 176 7.93 4.33 -26.00
N ASP A 177 8.74 4.65 -27.01
CA ASP A 177 8.25 4.87 -28.37
C ASP A 177 7.67 3.59 -28.99
N ASP A 178 6.76 3.76 -29.95
CA ASP A 178 6.00 2.64 -30.51
C ASP A 178 6.88 1.65 -31.29
N SER A 179 8.03 2.07 -31.83
CA SER A 179 8.95 1.14 -32.51
C SER A 179 9.68 0.27 -31.49
N GLN A 180 10.16 0.84 -30.39
CA GLN A 180 10.82 0.08 -29.34
C GLN A 180 9.83 -0.84 -28.60
N ARG A 181 8.57 -0.41 -28.43
CA ARG A 181 7.47 -1.21 -27.91
C ARG A 181 7.15 -2.41 -28.81
N GLU A 182 7.05 -2.20 -30.12
CA GLU A 182 6.79 -3.26 -31.09
C GLU A 182 7.95 -4.28 -31.16
N GLN A 183 9.20 -3.84 -31.11
CA GLN A 183 10.37 -4.72 -31.03
C GLN A 183 10.31 -5.67 -29.81
N TRP A 184 9.89 -5.17 -28.65
CA TRP A 184 9.75 -6.01 -27.45
C TRP A 184 8.52 -6.90 -27.51
N ALA A 185 7.43 -6.45 -28.11
CA ALA A 185 6.25 -7.27 -28.36
C ALA A 185 6.55 -8.42 -29.35
N GLU A 186 7.49 -8.25 -30.30
CA GLU A 186 7.94 -9.31 -31.21
C GLU A 186 8.80 -10.35 -30.48
N ALA A 187 9.84 -9.93 -29.74
CA ALA A 187 10.66 -10.85 -28.94
C ALA A 187 9.81 -11.64 -27.92
N LEU A 188 8.80 -11.00 -27.33
CA LEU A 188 7.83 -11.65 -26.45
C LEU A 188 6.89 -12.64 -27.19
N ARG A 189 6.56 -12.38 -28.47
CA ARG A 189 5.83 -13.33 -29.33
C ARG A 189 6.69 -14.56 -29.66
N GLU A 190 7.98 -14.37 -29.93
CA GLU A 190 8.93 -15.48 -30.14
C GLU A 190 8.98 -16.39 -28.91
N HIS A 191 9.15 -15.81 -27.71
CA HIS A 191 9.10 -16.55 -26.43
C HIS A 191 7.77 -17.30 -26.22
N VAL A 192 6.63 -16.63 -26.36
CA VAL A 192 5.30 -17.27 -26.19
C VAL A 192 5.08 -18.40 -27.20
N THR A 193 5.56 -18.25 -28.43
CA THR A 193 5.44 -19.28 -29.49
C THR A 193 6.31 -20.50 -29.16
N ALA A 194 7.57 -20.29 -28.77
CA ALA A 194 8.48 -21.38 -28.38
C ALA A 194 7.93 -22.21 -27.21
N ILE A 195 7.35 -21.54 -26.20
CA ILE A 195 6.65 -22.20 -25.08
C ILE A 195 5.43 -22.98 -25.58
N ALA A 196 4.63 -22.39 -26.48
CA ALA A 196 3.41 -23.00 -26.96
C ALA A 196 3.65 -24.26 -27.83
N ASP A 197 4.73 -24.28 -28.61
CA ASP A 197 5.12 -25.42 -29.44
C ASP A 197 5.75 -26.54 -28.59
N LEU A 198 6.67 -26.19 -27.68
CA LEU A 198 7.26 -27.12 -26.69
C LEU A 198 6.17 -27.80 -25.84
N ALA A 199 5.18 -27.03 -25.38
CA ALA A 199 4.02 -27.56 -24.65
C ALA A 199 3.18 -28.51 -25.52
N ALA A 200 2.90 -28.16 -26.77
CA ALA A 200 2.10 -28.99 -27.68
C ALA A 200 2.79 -30.33 -28.02
N GLU A 201 4.10 -30.32 -28.28
CA GLU A 201 4.90 -31.53 -28.52
C GLU A 201 4.97 -32.43 -27.29
N THR A 202 5.29 -31.86 -26.12
CA THR A 202 5.43 -32.61 -24.87
C THR A 202 4.08 -33.18 -24.41
N TRP A 203 2.98 -32.44 -24.57
CA TRP A 203 1.64 -32.97 -24.29
C TRP A 203 1.22 -34.07 -25.27
N THR A 204 1.60 -33.97 -26.55
CA THR A 204 1.35 -35.03 -27.55
C THR A 204 2.13 -36.33 -27.23
N ARG A 205 3.24 -36.21 -26.48
CA ARG A 205 4.12 -37.31 -26.06
C ARG A 205 3.68 -37.97 -24.73
N ILE A 206 3.15 -37.18 -23.79
CA ILE A 206 2.94 -37.58 -22.38
C ILE A 206 1.45 -37.55 -21.96
N GLY A 207 0.61 -36.77 -22.65
CA GLY A 207 -0.80 -36.57 -22.31
C GLY A 207 -1.65 -37.84 -22.39
N PRO A 208 -2.77 -37.90 -21.65
CA PRO A 208 -3.62 -39.07 -21.61
C PRO A 208 -4.36 -39.27 -22.94
N ALA A 209 -4.65 -40.52 -23.28
CA ALA A 209 -5.43 -40.86 -24.47
C ALA A 209 -6.81 -40.17 -24.45
N ALA A 210 -7.08 -39.35 -25.47
CA ALA A 210 -8.17 -38.37 -25.48
C ALA A 210 -9.56 -38.98 -25.71
N SER A 211 -10.13 -39.63 -24.69
CA SER A 211 -11.57 -39.91 -24.61
C SER A 211 -12.13 -40.12 -23.20
N GLU A 212 -11.41 -40.79 -22.28
CA GLU A 212 -12.00 -41.29 -21.01
C GLU A 212 -11.08 -41.15 -19.76
N SER A 213 -10.16 -40.18 -19.74
CA SER A 213 -9.27 -40.00 -18.58
C SER A 213 -9.99 -39.49 -17.32
N THR A 214 -9.80 -40.19 -16.20
CA THR A 214 -10.25 -39.75 -14.88
C THR A 214 -9.46 -38.54 -14.40
N ARG A 215 -9.96 -37.86 -13.36
CA ARG A 215 -9.24 -36.74 -12.73
C ARG A 215 -7.84 -37.15 -12.24
N GLU A 216 -7.72 -38.30 -11.58
CA GLU A 216 -6.43 -38.81 -11.07
C GLU A 216 -5.43 -39.06 -12.21
N GLN A 217 -5.90 -39.54 -13.37
CA GLN A 217 -5.07 -39.72 -14.57
C GLN A 217 -4.70 -38.38 -15.23
N TRP A 218 -5.57 -37.37 -15.15
CA TRP A 218 -5.27 -36.01 -15.60
C TRP A 218 -4.24 -35.32 -14.70
N ASP A 219 -4.46 -35.33 -13.38
CA ASP A 219 -3.57 -34.72 -12.39
C ASP A 219 -2.15 -35.36 -12.51
N ALA A 220 -2.05 -36.69 -12.59
CA ALA A 220 -0.77 -37.40 -12.80
C ALA A 220 -0.13 -37.16 -14.19
N ALA A 221 -0.92 -36.98 -15.25
CA ALA A 221 -0.38 -36.63 -16.56
C ALA A 221 0.15 -35.19 -16.61
N MET A 222 -0.44 -34.27 -15.84
CA MET A 222 0.08 -32.90 -15.70
C MET A 222 1.39 -32.86 -14.90
N GLU A 223 1.53 -33.68 -13.85
CA GLU A 223 2.81 -33.83 -13.14
C GLU A 223 3.92 -34.39 -14.07
N ALA A 224 3.60 -35.43 -14.85
CA ALA A 224 4.53 -36.01 -15.82
C ALA A 224 4.86 -35.05 -16.97
N PHE A 225 3.91 -34.21 -17.39
CA PHE A 225 4.11 -33.15 -18.38
C PHE A 225 5.06 -32.06 -17.86
N GLU A 226 4.89 -31.56 -16.64
CA GLU A 226 5.80 -30.56 -16.05
C GLU A 226 7.21 -31.09 -15.80
N LEU A 227 7.36 -32.37 -15.45
CA LEU A 227 8.67 -33.01 -15.39
C LEU A 227 9.29 -33.11 -16.79
N GLY A 228 8.54 -33.61 -17.78
CA GLY A 228 8.99 -33.74 -19.17
C GLY A 228 9.26 -32.42 -19.89
N LEU A 229 8.74 -31.29 -19.39
CA LEU A 229 9.14 -29.95 -19.80
C LEU A 229 10.50 -29.56 -19.21
N ARG A 230 10.69 -29.70 -17.88
CA ARG A 230 11.96 -29.40 -17.21
C ARG A 230 13.14 -30.28 -17.66
N GLU A 231 12.85 -31.45 -18.24
CA GLU A 231 13.84 -32.37 -18.84
C GLU A 231 14.14 -32.11 -20.34
N ASP A 232 13.44 -31.19 -21.01
CA ASP A 232 13.68 -30.83 -22.42
C ASP A 232 14.60 -29.59 -22.46
N ASP A 233 15.79 -29.70 -23.07
CA ASP A 233 16.81 -28.62 -23.09
C ASP A 233 16.23 -27.25 -23.56
N ARG A 234 15.22 -27.28 -24.43
CA ARG A 234 14.55 -26.07 -24.95
C ARG A 234 13.81 -25.27 -23.86
N PHE A 235 13.37 -25.92 -22.78
CA PHE A 235 12.81 -25.23 -21.62
C PHE A 235 13.88 -24.34 -20.97
N LEU A 236 15.09 -24.88 -20.81
CA LEU A 236 16.23 -24.16 -20.24
C LEU A 236 16.69 -23.03 -21.16
N ASP A 237 16.72 -23.23 -22.49
CA ASP A 237 17.02 -22.17 -23.47
C ASP A 237 16.04 -20.98 -23.36
N ILE A 238 14.72 -21.25 -23.27
CA ILE A 238 13.69 -20.21 -23.11
C ILE A 238 13.90 -19.43 -21.80
N VAL A 239 14.19 -20.13 -20.71
CA VAL A 239 14.46 -19.52 -19.39
C VAL A 239 15.73 -18.67 -19.43
N ASP A 240 16.81 -19.16 -20.04
CA ASP A 240 18.09 -18.46 -20.20
C ASP A 240 17.97 -17.19 -21.06
N ASP A 241 17.15 -17.22 -22.12
CA ASP A 241 16.91 -16.06 -22.98
C ASP A 241 16.01 -15.02 -22.29
N LEU A 242 14.97 -15.44 -21.56
CA LEU A 242 14.16 -14.54 -20.71
C LEU A 242 14.99 -13.92 -19.57
N GLU A 243 15.84 -14.70 -18.89
CA GLU A 243 16.75 -14.22 -17.84
C GLU A 243 17.72 -13.17 -18.41
N ARG A 244 18.21 -13.38 -19.65
CA ARG A 244 19.06 -12.45 -20.38
C ARG A 244 18.33 -11.16 -20.78
N ASP A 245 17.05 -11.25 -21.12
CA ASP A 245 16.21 -10.07 -21.40
C ASP A 245 15.92 -9.23 -20.15
N ILE A 246 15.72 -9.88 -19.00
CA ILE A 246 15.68 -9.19 -17.69
C ILE A 246 17.04 -8.53 -17.40
N ALA A 247 18.15 -9.26 -17.57
CA ALA A 247 19.49 -8.75 -17.30
C ALA A 247 19.80 -7.46 -18.09
N ARG A 248 19.44 -7.41 -19.37
CA ARG A 248 19.57 -6.22 -20.25
C ARG A 248 18.85 -4.98 -19.70
N ARG A 249 17.77 -5.14 -18.92
CA ARG A 249 17.04 -3.98 -18.35
C ARG A 249 17.78 -3.27 -17.22
N PHE A 250 18.81 -3.89 -16.64
CA PHE A 250 19.70 -3.24 -15.68
C PHE A 250 20.77 -2.35 -16.33
N ASP A 251 21.17 -2.62 -17.59
CA ASP A 251 22.30 -1.96 -18.27
C ASP A 251 22.35 -0.41 -18.13
N PRO A 252 21.23 0.35 -18.23
CA PRO A 252 21.24 1.81 -18.07
C PRO A 252 21.65 2.34 -16.68
N TYR A 253 21.68 1.48 -15.66
CA TYR A 253 21.90 1.83 -14.25
C TYR A 253 23.14 1.15 -13.64
N MET A 254 23.92 0.42 -14.46
CA MET A 254 25.04 -0.41 -13.99
C MET A 254 26.21 0.39 -13.41
N ALA A 255 26.29 1.71 -13.65
CA ALA A 255 27.31 2.57 -13.06
C ALA A 255 27.03 2.87 -11.57
N GLU A 256 25.76 2.87 -11.18
CA GLU A 256 25.26 3.09 -9.82
C GLU A 256 25.03 1.78 -9.03
N MET A 257 25.33 0.63 -9.64
CA MET A 257 25.05 -0.70 -9.06
C MET A 257 26.29 -1.37 -8.44
N GLN A 258 26.05 -2.09 -7.35
CA GLN A 258 26.97 -3.08 -6.79
C GLN A 258 26.46 -4.46 -7.15
N CYS A 259 27.30 -5.25 -7.79
CA CYS A 259 26.94 -6.56 -8.34
C CYS A 259 27.71 -7.71 -7.69
N THR A 260 27.22 -8.93 -7.91
CA THR A 260 27.93 -10.19 -7.67
C THR A 260 29.12 -10.37 -8.61
N ARG A 261 29.89 -11.46 -8.45
CA ARG A 261 31.03 -11.79 -9.32
C ARG A 261 30.63 -12.07 -10.77
N ASP A 262 29.44 -12.63 -11.00
CA ASP A 262 28.85 -12.86 -12.32
C ASP A 262 28.11 -11.62 -12.89
N ARG A 263 28.21 -10.48 -12.20
CA ARG A 263 27.64 -9.16 -12.53
C ARG A 263 26.12 -9.02 -12.32
N TRP A 264 25.46 -9.93 -11.61
CA TRP A 264 24.08 -9.74 -11.20
C TRP A 264 23.94 -8.58 -10.19
N PRO A 265 23.05 -7.60 -10.40
CA PRO A 265 22.88 -6.50 -9.46
C PRO A 265 22.29 -6.94 -8.11
N VAL A 266 22.91 -6.49 -7.02
CA VAL A 266 22.44 -6.74 -5.64
C VAL A 266 21.83 -5.47 -5.05
N LEU A 267 22.37 -4.32 -5.46
CA LEU A 267 22.15 -3.02 -4.83
C LEU A 267 22.34 -1.90 -5.86
N TRP A 268 21.42 -0.95 -5.92
CA TRP A 268 21.56 0.31 -6.66
C TRP A 268 21.57 1.49 -5.68
N HIS A 269 22.46 2.46 -5.89
CA HIS A 269 22.56 3.65 -5.02
C HIS A 269 22.72 4.94 -5.85
N PHE A 270 21.76 5.85 -5.72
CA PHE A 270 21.73 7.09 -6.52
C PHE A 270 21.50 8.34 -5.66
N LYS A 271 22.02 9.47 -6.14
CA LYS A 271 22.01 10.78 -5.47
C LYS A 271 21.76 11.90 -6.47
N HIS A 272 20.77 12.74 -6.20
CA HIS A 272 20.52 13.92 -7.02
C HIS A 272 20.12 15.15 -6.19
N ALA A 273 20.39 16.34 -6.72
CA ALA A 273 20.07 17.60 -6.04
C ALA A 273 18.69 18.15 -6.42
N ASP A 274 18.26 17.88 -7.65
CA ASP A 274 16.93 18.22 -8.17
C ASP A 274 15.97 17.03 -8.01
N GLU A 275 14.70 17.31 -7.66
CA GLU A 275 13.66 16.31 -7.38
C GLU A 275 13.13 15.65 -8.66
N ASP A 276 13.02 16.38 -9.77
CA ASP A 276 12.39 15.89 -10.99
C ASP A 276 13.25 14.83 -11.67
N GLU A 277 14.54 15.11 -11.85
CA GLU A 277 15.49 14.12 -12.39
C GLU A 277 15.69 12.96 -11.39
N PHE A 278 15.59 13.19 -10.07
CA PHE A 278 15.60 12.11 -9.09
C PHE A 278 14.41 11.16 -9.27
N MET A 279 13.19 11.71 -9.33
CA MET A 279 11.96 10.94 -9.50
C MET A 279 11.93 10.21 -10.85
N LYS A 280 12.40 10.86 -11.91
CA LYS A 280 12.51 10.29 -13.27
C LYS A 280 13.40 9.05 -13.31
N THR A 281 14.53 9.03 -12.60
CA THR A 281 15.34 7.81 -12.43
C THR A 281 14.67 6.80 -11.49
N LEU A 282 14.12 7.26 -10.36
CA LEU A 282 13.46 6.39 -9.37
C LEU A 282 12.21 5.66 -9.92
N LYS A 283 11.52 6.25 -10.91
CA LYS A 283 10.38 5.64 -11.62
C LYS A 283 10.72 4.26 -12.21
N ALA A 284 11.98 3.99 -12.58
CA ALA A 284 12.41 2.69 -13.09
C ALA A 284 12.26 1.54 -12.07
N PHE A 285 12.34 1.84 -10.78
CA PHE A 285 12.26 0.88 -9.68
C PHE A 285 10.92 0.89 -8.95
N THR A 286 10.09 1.92 -9.18
CA THR A 286 8.89 2.21 -8.37
C THR A 286 7.60 2.33 -9.17
N SER A 287 7.67 2.60 -10.47
CA SER A 287 6.46 2.78 -11.29
C SER A 287 5.80 1.44 -11.60
N VAL A 288 4.52 1.52 -11.97
CA VAL A 288 3.69 0.41 -12.48
C VAL A 288 3.02 0.77 -13.82
N SER A 289 3.39 1.92 -14.39
CA SER A 289 2.77 2.57 -15.56
C SER A 289 2.91 1.74 -16.83
N SER A 290 1.80 1.52 -17.55
CA SER A 290 1.77 0.80 -18.83
C SER A 290 2.49 1.51 -19.97
N ALA A 291 2.61 2.84 -19.88
CA ALA A 291 3.46 3.63 -20.78
C ALA A 291 4.93 3.18 -20.74
N ARG A 292 5.37 2.57 -19.62
CA ARG A 292 6.74 2.15 -19.31
C ARG A 292 6.99 0.63 -19.28
N TRP A 293 5.98 -0.22 -19.52
CA TRP A 293 6.16 -1.69 -19.52
C TRP A 293 7.23 -2.12 -20.53
N GLY A 294 8.24 -2.85 -20.06
CA GLY A 294 9.48 -3.12 -20.79
C GLY A 294 10.71 -2.35 -20.28
N THR A 295 10.54 -1.42 -19.32
CA THR A 295 11.65 -0.65 -18.70
C THR A 295 11.67 -0.70 -17.16
N LEU A 296 10.73 -1.40 -16.53
CA LEU A 296 10.51 -1.33 -15.09
C LEU A 296 11.09 -2.53 -14.37
N LEU A 297 12.01 -2.27 -13.44
CA LEU A 297 12.66 -3.25 -12.57
C LEU A 297 11.88 -3.48 -11.26
N THR A 298 10.73 -2.83 -11.09
CA THR A 298 9.83 -2.92 -9.93
C THR A 298 9.56 -4.37 -9.44
N PRO A 299 9.32 -5.39 -10.31
CA PRO A 299 9.02 -6.76 -9.85
C PRO A 299 10.20 -7.52 -9.24
N ILE A 300 11.44 -7.05 -9.45
CA ILE A 300 12.67 -7.68 -8.93
C ILE A 300 13.35 -6.83 -7.85
N VAL A 301 12.72 -5.75 -7.40
CA VAL A 301 13.15 -4.98 -6.22
C VAL A 301 12.70 -5.71 -4.95
N SER A 302 13.65 -6.08 -4.11
CA SER A 302 13.42 -6.71 -2.81
C SER A 302 13.19 -5.71 -1.67
N GLY A 303 13.40 -4.43 -1.93
CA GLY A 303 13.00 -3.32 -1.07
C GLY A 303 13.76 -2.03 -1.38
N LEU A 304 13.17 -0.91 -0.95
CA LEU A 304 13.60 0.42 -1.32
C LEU A 304 13.73 1.30 -0.07
N ARG A 305 14.76 2.15 -0.05
CA ARG A 305 14.88 3.22 0.93
C ARG A 305 15.19 4.54 0.22
N VAL A 306 14.37 5.56 0.47
CA VAL A 306 14.45 6.89 -0.12
C VAL A 306 14.65 7.91 0.99
N ARG A 307 15.53 8.88 0.77
CA ARG A 307 15.70 10.06 1.63
C ARG A 307 15.66 11.33 0.79
N GLY A 308 15.04 12.37 1.29
CA GLY A 308 15.07 13.69 0.65
C GLY A 308 14.33 14.77 1.43
N PRO A 309 14.49 16.04 1.01
CA PRO A 309 13.87 17.20 1.64
C PRO A 309 12.37 17.36 1.29
N PHE A 310 11.61 16.28 1.39
CA PHE A 310 10.18 16.22 1.07
C PHE A 310 9.36 17.20 1.92
N ARG A 311 8.54 18.03 1.26
CA ARG A 311 7.82 19.13 1.92
C ARG A 311 6.39 19.27 1.40
N PRO A 312 5.38 18.76 2.11
CA PRO A 312 3.98 18.94 1.76
C PRO A 312 3.57 20.42 1.66
N ALA A 313 2.83 20.78 0.62
CA ALA A 313 2.35 22.15 0.39
C ALA A 313 1.45 22.70 1.52
N TRP A 314 0.88 21.82 2.34
CA TRP A 314 0.09 22.17 3.52
C TRP A 314 0.91 22.34 4.81
N TYR A 315 2.20 21.97 4.82
CA TYR A 315 3.06 22.05 6.00
C TYR A 315 3.65 23.46 6.18
N GLN A 316 3.38 24.07 7.34
CA GLN A 316 3.65 25.49 7.61
C GLN A 316 4.80 25.75 8.61
N GLY A 317 5.46 24.72 9.14
CA GLY A 317 6.63 24.89 10.00
C GLY A 317 7.88 25.31 9.20
N ASP A 318 8.85 25.95 9.84
CA ASP A 318 10.08 26.41 9.15
C ASP A 318 10.98 25.23 8.72
N ASP A 319 11.33 24.37 9.69
CA ASP A 319 12.00 23.06 9.50
C ASP A 319 11.19 22.11 8.59
N LEU A 320 11.79 21.00 8.14
CA LEU A 320 11.06 19.90 7.48
C LEU A 320 10.30 19.00 8.49
N PRO A 321 9.17 18.40 8.09
CA PRO A 321 8.48 17.40 8.91
C PRO A 321 9.31 16.11 9.03
N ARG A 322 9.98 15.90 10.17
CA ARG A 322 10.90 14.78 10.37
C ARG A 322 10.19 13.45 10.57
N TRP A 323 9.82 12.80 9.48
CA TRP A 323 9.16 11.49 9.49
C TRP A 323 10.02 10.41 8.86
N VAL A 324 9.80 9.18 9.33
CA VAL A 324 10.20 7.95 8.65
C VAL A 324 8.93 7.15 8.37
N ILE A 325 8.52 7.09 7.12
CA ILE A 325 7.37 6.29 6.67
C ILE A 325 7.90 4.90 6.30
N LEU A 326 7.33 3.86 6.88
CA LEU A 326 7.59 2.47 6.54
C LEU A 326 6.37 1.92 5.79
N ASP A 327 6.22 2.21 4.49
CA ASP A 327 5.12 1.63 3.71
C ASP A 327 5.37 0.13 3.50
N THR A 328 4.29 -0.64 3.59
CA THR A 328 4.30 -2.10 3.61
C THR A 328 3.15 -2.67 2.78
N GLU A 329 3.30 -3.91 2.36
CA GLU A 329 2.30 -4.65 1.57
C GLU A 329 0.89 -4.60 2.20
N GLY A 330 -0.14 -4.65 1.35
CA GLY A 330 -1.54 -4.66 1.81
C GLY A 330 -1.87 -5.81 2.76
N LEU A 331 -2.52 -5.49 3.88
CA LEU A 331 -3.02 -6.51 4.81
C LEU A 331 -4.01 -7.44 4.10
N GLY A 332 -3.81 -8.75 4.26
CA GLY A 332 -4.60 -9.76 3.55
C GLY A 332 -4.25 -9.90 2.06
N HIS A 333 -2.98 -9.67 1.69
CA HIS A 333 -2.44 -9.93 0.35
C HIS A 333 -2.75 -11.36 -0.15
N ASP A 334 -2.57 -12.34 0.74
CA ASP A 334 -2.88 -13.74 0.54
C ASP A 334 -4.26 -14.08 1.15
N PRO A 335 -5.19 -14.70 0.41
CA PRO A 335 -6.49 -15.15 0.92
C PRO A 335 -6.42 -16.11 2.12
N ALA A 336 -5.41 -16.97 2.22
CA ALA A 336 -5.28 -17.93 3.32
C ALA A 336 -4.94 -17.23 4.66
N THR A 337 -4.14 -16.16 4.62
CA THR A 337 -3.78 -15.33 5.78
C THR A 337 -4.64 -14.07 5.95
N ALA A 338 -5.72 -13.89 5.17
CA ALA A 338 -6.59 -12.70 5.19
C ALA A 338 -7.31 -12.39 6.52
N THR A 339 -7.23 -13.30 7.52
CA THR A 339 -7.74 -13.11 8.89
C THR A 339 -6.63 -12.93 9.94
N ALA A 340 -5.37 -12.90 9.52
CA ALA A 340 -4.18 -12.74 10.36
C ALA A 340 -3.43 -11.44 10.04
N VAL A 341 -2.37 -11.17 10.79
CA VAL A 341 -1.40 -10.10 10.52
C VAL A 341 -0.01 -10.73 10.36
N PRO A 342 0.71 -10.50 9.25
CA PRO A 342 2.06 -11.00 9.06
C PRO A 342 3.01 -10.63 10.22
N THR A 343 3.89 -11.57 10.60
CA THR A 343 4.84 -11.41 11.70
C THR A 343 5.78 -10.23 11.54
N ASP A 344 6.12 -9.85 10.31
CA ASP A 344 7.02 -8.73 10.05
C ASP A 344 6.34 -7.37 10.15
N ILE A 345 5.03 -7.32 10.00
CA ILE A 345 4.22 -6.14 10.34
C ILE A 345 4.10 -6.01 11.87
N THR A 346 3.89 -7.11 12.60
CA THR A 346 3.81 -7.05 14.06
C THR A 346 5.15 -6.75 14.72
N ARG A 347 6.28 -7.23 14.18
CA ARG A 347 7.65 -6.82 14.57
C ARG A 347 7.88 -5.31 14.41
N LYS A 348 7.39 -4.71 13.32
CA LYS A 348 7.50 -3.26 13.07
C LYS A 348 6.73 -2.41 14.10
N TYR A 349 5.74 -2.96 14.81
CA TYR A 349 4.97 -2.21 15.80
C TYR A 349 5.82 -1.62 16.94
N ASP A 350 6.89 -2.29 17.40
CA ASP A 350 7.83 -1.71 18.38
C ASP A 350 8.78 -0.67 17.76
N MET A 351 9.16 -0.88 16.51
CA MET A 351 10.03 0.00 15.74
C MET A 351 9.39 1.36 15.44
N VAL A 352 8.06 1.49 15.49
CA VAL A 352 7.36 2.74 15.17
C VAL A 352 6.81 3.53 16.35
N ASP A 353 6.44 4.78 16.07
CA ASP A 353 5.82 5.73 16.98
C ASP A 353 4.30 5.80 16.75
N VAL A 354 3.88 5.81 15.48
CA VAL A 354 2.47 5.76 15.04
C VAL A 354 2.23 4.52 14.18
N ILE A 355 1.14 3.81 14.45
CA ILE A 355 0.59 2.77 13.57
C ILE A 355 -0.65 3.38 12.90
N LEU A 356 -0.57 3.53 11.58
CA LEU A 356 -1.55 4.28 10.79
C LEU A 356 -2.45 3.31 10.02
N LEU A 357 -3.61 2.98 10.58
CA LEU A 357 -4.58 2.11 9.95
C LEU A 357 -5.39 2.88 8.91
N VAL A 358 -5.02 2.70 7.65
CA VAL A 358 -5.68 3.29 6.48
C VAL A 358 -6.77 2.34 5.98
N ASP A 359 -7.98 2.86 5.78
CA ASP A 359 -9.13 2.06 5.33
C ASP A 359 -10.03 2.88 4.38
N SER A 360 -10.75 2.21 3.47
CA SER A 360 -11.56 2.90 2.46
C SER A 360 -12.97 3.20 2.96
N ALA A 361 -13.38 4.47 2.94
CA ALA A 361 -14.72 4.88 3.35
C ALA A 361 -15.83 4.32 2.43
N LYS A 362 -15.51 3.92 1.18
CA LYS A 362 -16.43 3.18 0.29
C LYS A 362 -17.00 1.93 1.02
N HIS A 363 -16.14 1.18 1.73
CA HIS A 363 -16.46 -0.10 2.39
C HIS A 363 -15.88 -0.19 3.82
N ALA A 364 -16.07 0.87 4.61
CA ALA A 364 -15.40 1.05 5.90
C ALA A 364 -15.57 -0.12 6.89
N MET A 365 -14.42 -0.65 7.32
CA MET A 365 -14.23 -1.69 8.33
C MET A 365 -14.88 -3.05 8.01
N THR A 366 -15.19 -3.33 6.74
CA THR A 366 -15.72 -4.63 6.31
C THR A 366 -14.63 -5.68 6.08
N HIS A 367 -13.42 -5.26 5.71
CA HIS A 367 -12.31 -6.16 5.40
C HIS A 367 -11.84 -6.91 6.67
N ALA A 368 -11.80 -8.25 6.60
CA ALA A 368 -11.40 -9.09 7.72
C ALA A 368 -9.99 -8.76 8.25
N ALA A 369 -9.06 -8.41 7.35
CA ALA A 369 -7.71 -8.00 7.66
C ALA A 369 -7.64 -6.72 8.52
N THR A 370 -8.54 -5.75 8.29
CA THR A 370 -8.68 -4.52 9.11
C THR A 370 -9.11 -4.86 10.54
N ALA A 371 -10.08 -5.78 10.70
CA ALA A 371 -10.53 -6.26 12.01
C ALA A 371 -9.46 -7.12 12.73
N ALA A 372 -8.66 -7.88 11.97
CA ALA A 372 -7.52 -8.64 12.47
C ALA A 372 -6.41 -7.72 13.00
N ALA A 373 -6.06 -6.66 12.27
CA ALA A 373 -5.10 -5.66 12.70
C ALA A 373 -5.54 -4.92 13.97
N LEU A 374 -6.79 -4.41 14.01
CA LEU A 374 -7.33 -3.77 15.21
C LEU A 374 -7.27 -4.67 16.45
N ARG A 375 -7.58 -5.96 16.29
CA ARG A 375 -7.46 -6.95 17.36
C ARG A 375 -6.00 -7.15 17.79
N ASN A 376 -5.09 -7.38 16.84
CA ASN A 376 -3.69 -7.66 17.10
C ASN A 376 -3.03 -6.50 17.86
N ILE A 377 -3.17 -5.27 17.34
CA ILE A 377 -2.62 -4.02 17.92
C ILE A 377 -3.14 -3.77 19.34
N ALA A 378 -4.39 -4.10 19.62
CA ALA A 378 -4.98 -3.93 20.94
C ALA A 378 -4.51 -5.03 21.92
N SER A 379 -4.51 -6.30 21.50
CA SER A 379 -4.05 -7.43 22.31
C SER A 379 -2.54 -7.44 22.55
N SER A 380 -1.73 -6.84 21.67
CA SER A 380 -0.28 -6.64 21.88
C SER A 380 0.05 -5.39 22.69
N GLY A 381 -0.95 -4.62 23.13
CA GLY A 381 -0.76 -3.40 23.92
C GLY A 381 -0.30 -2.17 23.14
N HIS A 382 -0.22 -2.22 21.80
CA HIS A 382 0.19 -1.08 20.97
C HIS A 382 -0.94 -0.12 20.61
N ALA A 383 -2.17 -0.32 21.09
CA ALA A 383 -3.29 0.62 20.92
C ALA A 383 -2.95 2.12 21.18
N PRO A 384 -2.06 2.51 22.13
CA PRO A 384 -1.64 3.91 22.28
C PRO A 384 -0.88 4.51 21.08
N LYS A 385 -0.35 3.69 20.16
CA LYS A 385 0.27 4.12 18.89
C LYS A 385 -0.72 4.23 17.73
N LEU A 386 -1.93 3.68 17.88
CA LEU A 386 -2.90 3.56 16.79
C LEU A 386 -3.54 4.91 16.44
N THR A 387 -3.62 5.17 15.14
CA THR A 387 -4.45 6.19 14.49
C THR A 387 -5.16 5.56 13.29
N ILE A 388 -6.40 5.95 13.02
CA ILE A 388 -7.21 5.45 11.89
C ILE A 388 -7.43 6.59 10.88
N CYS A 389 -7.22 6.31 9.59
CA CYS A 389 -7.46 7.24 8.48
C CYS A 389 -8.42 6.62 7.47
N PHE A 390 -9.61 7.21 7.33
CA PHE A 390 -10.55 6.83 6.29
C PHE A 390 -10.29 7.64 5.02
N THR A 391 -9.93 6.96 3.93
CA THR A 391 -9.74 7.52 2.59
C THR A 391 -11.03 7.46 1.77
N HIS A 392 -11.07 8.08 0.59
CA HIS A 392 -12.24 8.07 -0.31
C HIS A 392 -13.55 8.58 0.35
N PHE A 393 -13.44 9.48 1.34
CA PHE A 393 -14.59 10.00 2.11
C PHE A 393 -15.61 10.79 1.26
N ASP A 394 -15.14 11.36 0.16
CA ASP A 394 -15.93 11.95 -0.91
C ASP A 394 -16.80 10.92 -1.64
N LEU A 395 -16.28 9.73 -1.89
CA LEU A 395 -16.91 8.63 -2.64
C LEU A 395 -17.84 7.74 -1.79
N ILE A 396 -18.21 8.16 -0.58
CA ILE A 396 -19.27 7.53 0.20
C ILE A 396 -20.62 7.83 -0.48
N ASP A 397 -21.46 6.80 -0.66
CA ASP A 397 -22.81 6.97 -1.23
C ASP A 397 -23.62 8.04 -0.48
N ALA A 398 -24.03 9.07 -1.23
CA ALA A 398 -24.78 10.22 -0.74
C ALA A 398 -26.28 9.95 -0.57
N ASN A 399 -26.85 8.90 -1.18
CA ASN A 399 -28.30 8.68 -1.34
C ASN A 399 -29.07 8.83 -0.02
N ASN A 400 -28.51 8.32 1.08
CA ASN A 400 -29.07 8.43 2.44
C ASN A 400 -28.24 9.32 3.40
N LEU A 401 -27.13 9.90 2.93
CA LEU A 401 -26.12 10.57 3.77
C LEU A 401 -25.86 12.01 3.28
N ARG A 402 -26.90 12.85 3.39
CA ARG A 402 -26.94 14.23 2.88
C ARG A 402 -26.07 15.24 3.66
N THR A 403 -25.39 14.83 4.73
CA THR A 403 -24.50 15.71 5.51
C THR A 403 -23.17 15.04 5.82
N VAL A 404 -22.11 15.85 5.93
CA VAL A 404 -20.78 15.40 6.35
C VAL A 404 -20.80 14.75 7.74
N GLY A 405 -21.65 15.25 8.64
CA GLY A 405 -21.89 14.64 9.95
C GLY A 405 -22.40 13.21 9.84
N ALA A 406 -23.49 12.98 9.10
CA ALA A 406 -24.05 11.64 8.91
C ALA A 406 -23.07 10.65 8.26
N ARG A 407 -22.18 11.12 7.37
CA ARG A 407 -21.07 10.31 6.83
C ARG A 407 -20.07 9.91 7.94
N ILE A 408 -19.64 10.87 8.76
CA ILE A 408 -18.74 10.62 9.91
C ILE A 408 -19.39 9.65 10.92
N ASP A 409 -20.64 9.90 11.30
CA ASP A 409 -21.38 9.09 12.29
C ASP A 409 -21.51 7.62 11.83
N ARG A 410 -21.75 7.39 10.53
CA ARG A 410 -21.74 6.04 9.93
C ARG A 410 -20.37 5.36 10.07
N LEU A 411 -19.28 6.07 9.75
CA LEU A 411 -17.93 5.50 9.82
C LEU A 411 -17.51 5.20 11.26
N LEU A 412 -17.82 6.08 12.20
CA LEU A 412 -17.62 5.84 13.63
C LEU A 412 -18.45 4.64 14.12
N THR A 413 -19.70 4.50 13.65
CA THR A 413 -20.54 3.32 13.93
C THR A 413 -19.93 2.03 13.38
N SER A 414 -19.31 2.04 12.19
CA SER A 414 -18.56 0.89 11.67
C SER A 414 -17.37 0.51 12.56
N VAL A 415 -16.60 1.49 13.04
CA VAL A 415 -15.50 1.26 14.00
C VAL A 415 -16.03 0.67 15.31
N ASP A 416 -17.09 1.26 15.87
CA ASP A 416 -17.71 0.80 17.12
C ASP A 416 -18.23 -0.65 17.04
N ASN A 417 -18.78 -1.04 15.89
CA ASN A 417 -19.24 -2.41 15.63
C ASN A 417 -18.07 -3.42 15.62
N VAL A 418 -16.94 -3.08 14.99
CA VAL A 418 -15.75 -3.95 14.95
C VAL A 418 -15.07 -4.01 16.32
N VAL A 419 -14.97 -2.89 17.03
CA VAL A 419 -14.48 -2.82 18.42
C VAL A 419 -15.37 -3.68 19.35
N ALA A 420 -16.70 -3.59 19.24
CA ALA A 420 -17.63 -4.45 19.98
C ALA A 420 -17.47 -5.94 19.60
N ASN A 421 -17.21 -6.26 18.33
CA ASN A 421 -16.98 -7.63 17.89
C ASN A 421 -15.67 -8.23 18.40
N ILE A 422 -14.61 -7.41 18.57
CA ILE A 422 -13.38 -7.82 19.26
C ILE A 422 -13.69 -8.17 20.73
N GLY A 423 -14.46 -7.32 21.41
CA GLY A 423 -14.89 -7.48 22.80
C GLY A 423 -15.70 -8.75 23.12
N LYS A 424 -16.29 -9.41 22.11
CA LYS A 424 -17.01 -10.69 22.25
C LYS A 424 -16.07 -11.89 22.44
N SER A 425 -14.78 -11.77 22.16
CA SER A 425 -13.81 -12.85 22.37
C SER A 425 -13.34 -12.89 23.84
N PRO A 426 -13.03 -14.07 24.43
CA PRO A 426 -12.72 -14.19 25.86
C PRO A 426 -11.55 -13.32 26.36
N ALA A 427 -10.56 -13.04 25.50
CA ALA A 427 -9.43 -12.16 25.79
C ALA A 427 -9.57 -10.74 25.19
N GLY A 428 -10.70 -10.44 24.53
CA GLY A 428 -10.91 -9.20 23.78
C GLY A 428 -11.50 -8.04 24.58
N ARG A 429 -11.94 -8.26 25.82
CA ARG A 429 -12.65 -7.24 26.61
C ARG A 429 -11.78 -6.03 26.97
N ASP A 430 -10.53 -6.27 27.35
CA ASP A 430 -9.58 -5.19 27.65
C ASP A 430 -9.13 -4.46 26.37
N ALA A 431 -9.00 -5.19 25.25
CA ALA A 431 -8.77 -4.63 23.93
C ALA A 431 -9.92 -3.69 23.50
N GLU A 432 -11.18 -4.09 23.71
CA GLU A 432 -12.34 -3.24 23.46
C GLU A 432 -12.29 -1.95 24.30
N LEU A 433 -12.04 -2.07 25.61
CA LEU A 433 -11.97 -0.92 26.52
C LEU A 433 -10.81 0.04 26.16
N ALA A 434 -9.65 -0.50 25.76
CA ALA A 434 -8.52 0.28 25.30
C ALA A 434 -8.84 1.06 24.01
N LEU A 435 -9.43 0.40 23.01
CA LEU A 435 -9.80 1.03 21.73
C LEU A 435 -10.90 2.09 21.93
N ARG A 436 -11.97 1.79 22.66
CA ARG A 436 -13.06 2.75 22.98
C ARG A 436 -12.56 4.03 23.65
N ARG A 437 -11.52 3.95 24.48
CA ARG A 437 -10.93 5.10 25.17
C ARG A 437 -10.07 5.98 24.27
N LEU A 438 -9.46 5.42 23.22
CA LEU A 438 -8.43 6.09 22.41
C LEU A 438 -8.94 6.58 21.05
N LEU A 439 -9.75 5.77 20.35
CA LEU A 439 -10.18 6.05 18.98
C LEU A 439 -11.00 7.34 18.78
N PRO A 440 -11.86 7.81 19.71
CA PRO A 440 -12.68 9.02 19.50
C PRO A 440 -11.91 10.33 19.24
N LYS A 441 -10.57 10.35 19.42
CA LYS A 441 -9.70 11.48 19.09
C LYS A 441 -8.71 11.19 17.95
N ARG A 442 -8.79 10.00 17.36
CA ARG A 442 -7.74 9.40 16.51
C ARG A 442 -8.31 8.73 15.25
N VAL A 443 -9.50 9.16 14.83
CA VAL A 443 -10.08 8.84 13.53
C VAL A 443 -10.09 10.12 12.69
N PHE A 444 -9.50 10.06 11.50
CA PHE A 444 -9.39 11.17 10.55
C PHE A 444 -10.05 10.79 9.22
N PHE A 445 -10.62 11.79 8.53
CA PHE A 445 -11.40 11.58 7.31
C PHE A 445 -10.83 12.39 6.14
N PHE A 446 -10.49 11.69 5.05
CA PHE A 446 -9.86 12.23 3.86
C PHE A 446 -10.65 11.86 2.61
N GLY A 447 -10.93 12.87 1.78
CA GLY A 447 -11.48 12.69 0.43
C GLY A 447 -10.65 13.47 -0.58
N HIS A 448 -10.82 13.16 -1.87
CA HIS A 448 -10.09 13.77 -2.98
C HIS A 448 -8.55 13.62 -2.89
N LEU A 449 -8.05 12.50 -2.35
CA LEU A 449 -6.60 12.22 -2.25
C LEU A 449 -5.93 11.98 -3.62
N ASP A 450 -6.72 11.78 -4.67
CA ASP A 450 -6.27 11.80 -6.07
C ASP A 450 -5.75 13.19 -6.51
N LYS A 451 -6.17 14.27 -5.82
CA LYS A 451 -5.91 15.66 -6.23
C LYS A 451 -4.87 16.32 -5.32
N ARG A 452 -4.09 17.27 -5.86
CA ARG A 452 -3.15 18.10 -5.09
C ARG A 452 -3.88 18.84 -3.95
N LEU A 453 -3.53 18.55 -2.69
CA LEU A 453 -4.07 19.23 -1.50
C LEU A 453 -3.30 20.53 -1.22
N ASP A 454 -3.54 21.55 -2.04
CA ASP A 454 -2.82 22.83 -2.03
C ASP A 454 -3.43 23.90 -1.09
N GLY A 455 -4.55 23.56 -0.44
CA GLY A 455 -5.31 24.44 0.46
C GLY A 455 -6.19 25.50 -0.25
N LYS A 456 -6.10 25.64 -1.58
CA LYS A 456 -6.81 26.67 -2.35
C LYS A 456 -8.15 26.17 -2.88
N SER A 457 -8.17 24.96 -3.46
CA SER A 457 -9.40 24.33 -3.97
C SER A 457 -10.39 23.98 -2.84
N GLU A 458 -11.69 23.90 -3.12
CA GLU A 458 -12.67 23.41 -2.13
C GLU A 458 -12.38 21.97 -1.70
N ALA A 459 -11.94 21.11 -2.63
CA ALA A 459 -11.49 19.76 -2.34
C ALA A 459 -10.39 19.72 -1.26
N SER A 460 -9.41 20.64 -1.34
CA SER A 460 -8.33 20.78 -0.35
C SER A 460 -8.80 21.18 1.06
N LYS A 461 -10.07 21.55 1.24
CA LYS A 461 -10.66 22.00 2.52
C LYS A 461 -11.53 20.92 3.19
N VAL A 462 -11.70 19.74 2.56
CA VAL A 462 -12.64 18.70 3.01
C VAL A 462 -12.05 17.75 4.07
N GLY A 463 -10.72 17.69 4.22
CA GLY A 463 -10.07 16.87 5.25
C GLY A 463 -10.46 17.30 6.67
N ARG A 464 -11.16 16.44 7.42
CA ARG A 464 -11.71 16.75 8.76
C ARG A 464 -11.16 15.80 9.83
N GLY A 465 -10.54 16.41 10.84
CA GLY A 465 -10.19 15.77 12.11
C GLY A 465 -11.32 15.89 13.15
N PRO A 466 -11.13 15.34 14.37
CA PRO A 466 -12.20 15.15 15.34
C PRO A 466 -12.83 16.46 15.83
N ILE A 467 -14.14 16.60 15.59
CA ILE A 467 -14.93 17.73 16.05
C ILE A 467 -15.17 17.61 17.56
N HIS A 468 -14.75 18.61 18.34
CA HIS A 468 -15.16 18.79 19.73
C HIS A 468 -15.74 20.19 19.94
N GLY A 469 -17.04 20.32 19.69
CA GLY A 469 -17.87 21.43 20.20
C GLY A 469 -18.08 22.63 19.26
N VAL A 470 -19.33 22.75 18.79
CA VAL A 470 -20.07 24.00 18.52
C VAL A 470 -19.52 24.98 17.46
N GLY A 471 -20.39 25.36 16.51
CA GLY A 471 -20.29 26.66 15.82
C GLY A 471 -20.26 26.57 14.29
N VAL A 472 -21.16 27.31 13.64
CA VAL A 472 -21.07 27.60 12.20
C VAL A 472 -20.20 28.85 12.04
N GLY A 473 -19.05 28.74 11.38
CA GLY A 473 -18.26 29.92 10.98
C GLY A 473 -16.77 29.68 10.73
N SER A 474 -16.34 29.93 9.50
CA SER A 474 -14.99 30.40 9.10
C SER A 474 -13.78 30.02 9.99
N ALA A 475 -13.13 28.89 9.67
CA ALA A 475 -11.73 28.64 10.04
C ALA A 475 -10.92 28.25 8.80
N ARG A 476 -9.69 28.77 8.65
CA ARG A 476 -8.83 28.55 7.46
C ARG A 476 -7.79 27.45 7.73
N GLY A 477 -7.72 26.45 6.85
CA GLY A 477 -6.50 25.67 6.55
C GLY A 477 -5.81 24.87 7.68
N ALA A 478 -6.41 24.68 8.85
CA ALA A 478 -5.68 24.32 10.07
C ALA A 478 -5.52 22.80 10.38
N HIS A 479 -5.93 21.88 9.50
CA HIS A 479 -6.29 20.52 9.95
C HIS A 479 -5.35 19.36 9.57
N CYS A 480 -4.57 19.44 8.50
CA CYS A 480 -3.54 18.41 8.23
C CYS A 480 -2.40 18.47 9.29
N GLY A 481 -2.13 19.66 9.84
CA GLY A 481 -1.19 19.85 10.95
C GLY A 481 -1.59 19.13 12.25
N ALA A 482 -2.83 18.66 12.42
CA ALA A 482 -3.23 17.90 13.60
C ALA A 482 -2.54 16.53 13.67
N PHE A 483 -2.37 15.86 12.52
CA PHE A 483 -1.64 14.58 12.45
C PHE A 483 -0.15 14.78 12.73
N ALA A 484 0.45 15.80 12.12
CA ALA A 484 1.85 16.19 12.37
C ALA A 484 2.08 16.48 13.86
N ALA A 485 1.24 17.32 14.48
CA ALA A 485 1.37 17.69 15.88
C ALA A 485 1.15 16.52 16.85
N GLU A 486 0.26 15.57 16.54
CA GLU A 486 0.09 14.36 17.38
C GLU A 486 1.24 13.34 17.19
N ALA A 487 1.87 13.27 16.01
CA ALA A 487 3.09 12.48 15.80
C ALA A 487 4.31 13.11 16.53
N GLU A 488 4.50 14.43 16.40
CA GLU A 488 5.54 15.18 17.11
C GLU A 488 5.35 15.12 18.63
N ALA A 489 4.12 15.30 19.14
CA ALA A 489 3.84 15.18 20.58
C ALA A 489 4.10 13.77 21.12
N GLN A 490 3.81 12.72 20.34
CA GLN A 490 4.15 11.34 20.70
C GLN A 490 5.67 11.09 20.68
N SER A 491 6.41 11.67 19.73
CA SER A 491 7.88 11.63 19.71
C SER A 491 8.48 12.33 20.93
N LEU A 492 8.09 13.58 21.19
CA LEU A 492 8.55 14.39 22.33
C LEU A 492 8.20 13.77 23.69
N SER A 493 7.12 13.00 23.79
CA SER A 493 6.73 12.30 25.02
C SER A 493 7.73 11.24 25.51
N ARG A 494 8.70 10.85 24.65
CA ARG A 494 9.69 9.79 24.92
C ARG A 494 10.98 10.28 25.57
N LEU A 495 11.16 11.60 25.71
CA LEU A 495 12.25 12.15 26.52
C LEU A 495 12.10 11.72 27.99
N PRO A 496 13.14 11.16 28.64
CA PRO A 496 13.03 10.67 29.99
C PRO A 496 12.73 11.81 30.97
N ARG A 497 11.65 11.68 31.75
CA ARG A 497 11.24 12.67 32.76
C ARG A 497 12.17 12.67 33.99
N GLN A 498 13.42 13.08 33.82
CA GLN A 498 14.33 13.39 34.94
C GLN A 498 14.04 14.78 35.52
N ALA A 499 12.96 14.87 36.29
CA ALA A 499 12.68 16.00 37.19
C ALA A 499 11.94 15.49 38.42
N SER A 500 12.70 15.00 39.42
CA SER A 500 12.15 14.43 40.64
C SER A 500 11.59 15.50 41.58
N TRP A 501 10.29 15.44 41.88
CA TRP A 501 9.69 16.20 42.99
C TRP A 501 8.81 15.30 43.86
N VAL A 502 9.36 14.89 44.99
CA VAL A 502 8.63 14.27 46.10
C VAL A 502 8.08 15.36 47.00
N ARG A 503 6.79 15.31 47.33
CA ARG A 503 6.27 15.78 48.64
C ARG A 503 4.92 15.13 48.97
N GLY A 504 4.72 14.92 50.27
CA GLY A 504 3.55 14.25 50.85
C GLY A 504 2.33 15.18 51.04
N PRO A 505 1.28 14.68 51.71
CA PRO A 505 -0.06 15.25 51.65
C PRO A 505 -0.37 16.31 52.72
N GLY A 506 -1.36 17.16 52.42
CA GLY A 506 -2.13 17.93 53.40
C GLY A 506 -1.82 19.43 53.47
N GLY A 507 -2.87 20.25 53.39
CA GLY A 507 -2.81 21.71 53.54
C GLY A 507 -4.03 22.40 52.93
N ARG A 508 -4.65 23.35 53.64
CA ARG A 508 -5.81 24.12 53.18
C ARG A 508 -5.42 25.56 52.83
N SER A 509 -6.27 26.19 52.00
CA SER A 509 -6.52 27.64 51.90
C SER A 509 -5.43 28.53 51.28
N GLY A 510 -5.88 29.63 50.65
CA GLY A 510 -5.01 30.72 50.15
C GLY A 510 -5.20 31.04 48.67
N LEU A 511 -6.14 31.94 48.34
CA LEU A 511 -5.99 32.82 47.16
C LEU A 511 -4.96 33.91 47.50
N PRO A 512 -4.19 34.39 46.52
CA PRO A 512 -4.52 35.71 45.98
C PRO A 512 -4.41 35.83 44.45
N SER A 513 -4.95 36.94 43.93
CA SER A 513 -4.87 37.31 42.51
C SER A 513 -3.50 37.91 42.15
N ALA A 514 -3.06 37.69 40.90
CA ALA A 514 -1.97 38.44 40.29
C ALA A 514 -2.29 38.72 38.80
N VAL A 515 -2.43 40.00 38.44
CA VAL A 515 -2.60 40.46 37.05
C VAL A 515 -1.24 40.88 36.51
N VAL A 516 -0.89 40.42 35.31
CA VAL A 516 0.29 40.91 34.57
C VAL A 516 -0.08 41.18 33.11
N SER A 517 0.05 42.45 32.70
CA SER A 517 -0.14 42.88 31.31
C SER A 517 1.19 42.82 30.54
N PRO A 518 1.19 42.45 29.25
CA PRO A 518 2.39 42.57 28.41
C PRO A 518 2.71 44.04 28.11
N ALA A 519 3.98 44.41 28.25
CA ALA A 519 4.47 45.76 27.97
C ALA A 519 4.61 46.03 26.47
N ARG A 520 4.44 47.30 26.05
CA ARG A 520 4.67 47.75 24.67
C ARG A 520 6.09 48.28 24.51
N LEU A 521 6.73 47.97 23.38
CA LEU A 521 7.75 48.85 22.78
C LEU A 521 7.20 49.45 21.48
N ARG A 522 7.64 50.67 21.16
CA ARG A 522 7.18 51.43 19.98
C ARG A 522 8.25 51.43 18.89
N GLY A 523 7.84 51.15 17.66
CA GLY A 523 8.50 51.63 16.43
C GLY A 523 7.47 52.42 15.63
N SER A 524 7.86 53.55 15.03
CA SER A 524 6.90 54.53 14.47
C SER A 524 7.19 54.91 13.03
N CYS A 525 6.16 54.91 12.20
CA CYS A 525 6.02 55.80 11.04
C CYS A 525 4.54 56.21 10.87
N ARG A 526 4.27 57.31 10.16
CA ARG A 526 2.95 57.92 9.98
C ARG A 526 2.52 57.90 8.50
N LEU A 527 1.23 57.61 8.26
CA LEU A 527 0.19 58.38 7.52
C LEU A 527 0.59 59.20 6.25
N PRO A 528 -0.32 59.45 5.27
CA PRO A 528 -1.78 59.67 5.50
C PRO A 528 -2.82 59.23 4.43
N GLN A 529 -4.09 59.12 4.89
CA GLN A 529 -5.41 59.49 4.24
C GLN A 529 -5.78 58.93 2.84
N GLY A 530 -7.06 58.91 2.39
CA GLY A 530 -8.38 59.23 3.00
C GLY A 530 -9.26 57.98 3.21
N GLU A 531 -10.49 58.00 3.76
CA GLU A 531 -11.72 58.79 3.44
C GLU A 531 -12.34 58.46 2.06
N ALA A 532 -13.66 58.26 1.90
CA ALA A 532 -14.74 57.99 2.86
C ALA A 532 -16.05 57.50 2.15
N ALA A 533 -16.91 56.75 2.86
CA ALA A 533 -18.38 56.61 2.65
C ALA A 533 -18.86 56.07 1.25
N ASP A 534 -20.15 55.80 0.96
CA ASP A 534 -21.38 55.67 1.76
C ASP A 534 -22.42 54.78 1.02
N SER A 535 -23.52 54.40 1.70
CA SER A 535 -24.85 54.10 1.12
C SER A 535 -25.03 52.84 0.24
N GLN A 536 -26.23 52.32 -0.09
CA GLN A 536 -27.55 52.28 0.57
C GLN A 536 -28.44 51.19 -0.07
N GLY A 537 -29.42 50.66 0.68
CA GLY A 537 -30.71 50.13 0.18
C GLY A 537 -30.79 48.69 -0.39
N VAL A 538 -31.98 48.11 -0.63
CA VAL A 538 -33.26 48.05 0.14
C VAL A 538 -34.26 47.07 -0.55
N ASN A 539 -35.17 46.46 0.23
CA ASN A 539 -36.25 45.51 -0.16
C ASN A 539 -35.81 44.14 -0.73
N ALA A 540 -36.43 42.96 -0.48
CA ALA A 540 -37.70 42.52 0.11
C ALA A 540 -38.91 42.31 -0.85
N ALA A 541 -39.28 41.03 -1.05
CA ALA A 541 -40.64 40.52 -1.35
C ALA A 541 -40.62 38.96 -1.28
N ALA A 542 -41.79 38.31 -1.23
CA ALA A 542 -41.92 36.84 -1.15
C ALA A 542 -43.05 36.33 -2.06
N SER A 543 -43.00 35.05 -2.47
CA SER A 543 -44.16 34.32 -2.99
C SER A 543 -43.99 32.79 -3.04
N GLU A 544 -45.12 32.11 -2.83
CA GLU A 544 -45.47 30.68 -2.99
C GLU A 544 -46.95 30.70 -3.51
N PRO A 545 -47.69 29.60 -3.82
CA PRO A 545 -47.35 28.16 -3.87
C PRO A 545 -47.98 27.42 -5.11
N LEU A 546 -48.15 26.09 -4.98
CA LEU A 546 -49.15 25.17 -5.61
C LEU A 546 -48.73 24.24 -6.78
N GLY A 547 -49.03 22.94 -6.60
CA GLY A 547 -49.03 21.88 -7.62
C GLY A 547 -49.26 20.46 -7.05
N ARG A 548 -50.28 19.72 -7.51
CA ARG A 548 -50.63 18.31 -7.18
C ARG A 548 -51.32 17.66 -8.39
N PRO A 549 -51.09 16.35 -8.72
CA PRO A 549 -51.87 15.19 -8.20
C PRO A 549 -50.97 13.96 -7.79
N VAL A 550 -51.30 12.93 -6.97
CA VAL A 550 -52.48 12.04 -6.73
C VAL A 550 -52.56 10.86 -7.74
N PRO A 551 -52.81 9.56 -7.38
CA PRO A 551 -52.72 8.81 -6.08
C PRO A 551 -52.32 7.28 -6.14
N ARG A 552 -52.53 6.56 -5.01
CA ARG A 552 -52.76 5.08 -4.82
C ARG A 552 -51.56 4.11 -4.96
N ALA A 553 -51.61 2.89 -4.39
CA ALA A 553 -52.20 2.33 -3.15
C ALA A 553 -51.83 0.84 -3.03
N ASP A 554 -51.52 0.31 -1.83
CA ASP A 554 -51.25 -1.13 -1.67
C ASP A 554 -51.51 -1.66 -0.23
N ALA A 555 -51.90 -2.93 -0.07
CA ALA A 555 -52.24 -3.53 1.24
C ALA A 555 -52.37 -5.08 1.31
N ARG A 556 -51.46 -5.73 2.08
CA ARG A 556 -51.70 -6.85 3.05
C ARG A 556 -52.19 -8.22 2.47
N ARG A 557 -51.85 -9.42 3.00
CA ARG A 557 -51.16 -9.93 4.23
C ARG A 557 -50.75 -11.43 4.02
N GLY A 558 -49.94 -12.03 4.92
CA GLY A 558 -49.60 -13.49 4.98
C GLY A 558 -50.70 -14.39 5.60
N PRO A 559 -50.44 -15.54 6.31
CA PRO A 559 -49.20 -15.99 7.00
C PRO A 559 -48.95 -17.56 7.08
N HIS A 560 -48.26 -18.06 8.15
CA HIS A 560 -48.07 -19.47 8.69
C HIS A 560 -46.69 -20.15 8.45
N ARG A 561 -46.16 -21.13 9.24
CA ARG A 561 -46.07 -21.42 10.72
C ARG A 561 -44.88 -22.41 11.00
N VAL A 562 -44.61 -22.86 12.25
CA VAL A 562 -43.30 -23.43 12.77
C VAL A 562 -43.44 -24.82 13.49
N PRO A 563 -42.47 -25.38 14.30
CA PRO A 563 -41.15 -26.08 14.12
C PRO A 563 -41.30 -27.66 14.27
N PRO A 564 -40.45 -28.55 14.92
CA PRO A 564 -39.02 -28.61 15.37
C PRO A 564 -38.22 -29.98 15.20
N GLY A 565 -36.91 -30.03 15.55
CA GLY A 565 -36.13 -31.24 16.02
C GLY A 565 -35.21 -32.00 15.01
N ALA A 566 -34.18 -32.82 15.37
CA ALA A 566 -33.42 -33.04 16.62
C ALA A 566 -32.09 -33.89 16.45
N VAL A 567 -31.04 -33.60 17.25
CA VAL A 567 -29.96 -34.48 17.83
C VAL A 567 -28.97 -35.34 16.96
N ALA A 568 -27.68 -34.95 17.04
CA ALA A 568 -26.38 -35.71 17.12
C ALA A 568 -25.91 -36.81 16.11
N VAL A 569 -24.59 -36.84 15.82
CA VAL A 569 -23.57 -37.85 16.28
C VAL A 569 -22.18 -37.56 15.63
N ILE A 570 -21.08 -37.90 16.32
CA ILE A 570 -19.67 -37.85 15.84
C ILE A 570 -19.14 -39.27 15.57
N PRO A 571 -18.32 -39.48 14.53
CA PRO A 571 -17.32 -40.55 14.52
C PRO A 571 -15.87 -40.03 14.42
N GLU A 572 -14.97 -40.63 15.21
CA GLU A 572 -13.50 -40.46 15.14
C GLU A 572 -12.87 -41.38 14.07
N PRO A 573 -11.60 -41.15 13.65
CA PRO A 573 -10.98 -41.86 12.53
C PRO A 573 -10.46 -43.27 12.88
N PRO A 574 -10.37 -44.19 11.90
CA PRO A 574 -9.69 -45.47 12.08
C PRO A 574 -8.16 -45.32 12.13
N HIS A 575 -7.52 -46.11 12.98
CA HIS A 575 -6.07 -46.12 13.17
C HIS A 575 -5.29 -46.85 12.05
N ARG A 576 -3.97 -46.60 12.04
CA ARG A 576 -2.94 -47.40 11.33
C ARG A 576 -3.18 -48.92 11.43
N VAL A 577 -2.79 -49.63 10.38
CA VAL A 577 -2.33 -51.02 10.46
C VAL A 577 -0.99 -51.13 9.71
N ASP A 578 0.06 -51.55 10.41
CA ASP A 578 1.34 -51.89 9.78
C ASP A 578 1.21 -53.11 8.87
N ARG A 579 1.90 -53.11 7.72
CA ARG A 579 2.41 -54.34 7.12
C ARG A 579 3.64 -54.13 6.24
N GLN A 580 4.60 -55.01 6.41
CA GLN A 580 5.90 -55.02 5.75
C GLN A 580 5.78 -55.42 4.28
N ARG A 581 6.48 -54.71 3.39
CA ARG A 581 7.57 -55.30 2.61
C ARG A 581 8.52 -54.24 2.08
#